data_AF-B8HT71-F1
#
_entry.id   AF-B8HT71-F1
#
_cell.length_a   1.000
_cell.length_b   1.000
_cell.length_c   1.000
_cell.angle_alpha   90.00
_cell.angle_beta   90.00
_cell.angle_gamma   90.00
#
_symmetry.space_group_name_H-M   'P 1'
#
loop_
_entity.id
_entity.type
_entity.pdbx_description
1 polymer ?
#
loop_
_entity_poly.entity_id
_entity_poly.type
_entity_poly.pdbx_seq_one_letter_code
_entity_poly.pdbx_strand_id
1 'polypeptide(L)'
;MAKQDNPLTGEALIKEVCRRIRVARSYWDAHNNAACRGERDRALTLYNTLTKEQKDKIPQQLRIWLRYRSEKYFGAHRTPPKSKRK
;
A
#
# COMPACT_ATOMS: atom_id res chain seq x y z
N MET A 1 23.47 6.83 7.75
CA MET A 1 22.33 7.70 8.16
C MET A 1 21.44 6.89 9.07
N ALA A 2 21.34 7.25 10.35
CA ALA A 2 20.43 6.61 11.28
C ALA A 2 18.98 6.83 10.78
N LYS A 3 18.29 5.74 10.43
CA LYS A 3 16.84 5.78 10.22
C LYS A 3 16.24 5.97 11.61
N GLN A 4 15.75 7.17 11.88
CA GLN A 4 14.93 7.43 13.06
C GLN A 4 13.68 6.56 12.94
N ASP A 5 13.62 5.45 13.68
CA ASP A 5 12.46 4.56 13.83
C ASP A 5 11.39 5.20 14.72
N ASN A 6 11.15 6.50 14.58
CA ASN A 6 10.01 7.11 15.24
C ASN A 6 8.75 6.61 14.54
N PRO A 7 7.78 6.03 15.29
CA PRO A 7 6.52 5.64 14.70
C PRO A 7 5.87 6.87 14.07
N LEU A 8 5.56 6.79 12.78
CA LEU A 8 4.81 7.84 12.10
C LEU A 8 3.43 7.93 12.75
N THR A 9 3.07 9.11 13.26
CA THR A 9 1.79 9.34 13.93
C THR A 9 0.98 10.41 13.22
N GLY A 10 -0.34 10.40 13.47
CA GLY A 10 -1.27 11.43 13.01
C GLY A 10 -1.20 11.70 11.50
N GLU A 11 -0.96 12.96 11.13
CA GLU A 11 -0.93 13.39 9.73
C GLU A 11 0.25 12.82 8.93
N ALA A 12 1.40 12.61 9.57
CA ALA A 12 2.57 12.04 8.92
C ALA A 12 2.30 10.60 8.45
N LEU A 13 1.58 9.82 9.27
CA LEU A 13 1.15 8.46 8.92
C LEU A 13 0.20 8.47 7.71
N ILE A 14 -0.77 9.39 7.69
CA ILE A 14 -1.72 9.53 6.57
C ILE A 14 -0.98 9.89 5.28
N LYS A 15 -0.03 10.83 5.34
CA LYS A 15 0.80 11.22 4.19
C LYS A 15 1.64 10.05 3.69
N GLU A 16 2.23 9.27 4.59
CA GLU A 16 3.01 8.08 4.21
C GLU A 16 2.13 7.01 3.56
N VAL A 17 0.94 6.73 4.10
CA VAL A 17 -0.03 5.82 3.48
C VAL A 17 -0.37 6.29 2.06
N CYS A 18 -0.68 7.58 1.89
CA CYS A 18 -0.97 8.13 0.55
C CYS A 18 0.22 7.98 -0.40
N ARG A 19 1.44 8.25 0.07
CA ARG A 19 2.66 8.10 -0.71
C ARG A 19 2.86 6.64 -1.15
N ARG A 20 2.72 5.68 -0.23
CA ARG A 20 2.84 4.24 -0.51
C ARG A 20 1.82 3.77 -1.53
N ILE A 21 0.57 4.20 -1.43
CA ILE A 21 -0.46 3.85 -2.43
C ILE A 21 -0.09 4.41 -3.81
N ARG A 22 0.42 5.66 -3.89
CA ARG A 22 0.87 6.24 -5.18
C ARG A 22 2.05 5.48 -5.77
N VAL A 23 3.01 5.07 -4.95
CA VAL A 23 4.15 4.25 -5.42
C VAL A 23 3.69 2.89 -5.92
N ALA A 24 2.79 2.22 -5.18
CA ALA A 24 2.19 0.96 -5.63
C ALA A 24 1.46 1.15 -6.99
N ARG A 25 0.71 2.23 -7.14
CA ARG A 25 0.07 2.60 -8.42
C ARG A 25 1.08 2.83 -9.54
N SER A 26 2.17 3.56 -9.30
CA SER A 26 3.19 3.74 -10.34
C SER A 26 3.81 2.41 -10.79
N TYR A 27 4.00 1.45 -9.87
CA TYR A 27 4.48 0.12 -10.24
C TYR A 27 3.43 -0.70 -11.00
N TRP A 28 2.15 -0.55 -10.67
CA TRP A 28 1.07 -1.11 -11.47
C TRP A 28 1.13 -0.54 -12.89
N ASP A 29 1.15 0.78 -13.04
CA ASP A 29 1.12 1.45 -14.34
C ASP A 29 2.35 1.04 -15.19
N ALA A 30 3.50 0.84 -14.54
CA ALA A 30 4.72 0.30 -15.14
C ALA A 30 4.71 -1.23 -15.36
N HIS A 31 3.61 -1.92 -15.07
CA HIS A 31 3.45 -3.39 -15.14
C HIS A 31 4.47 -4.17 -14.27
N ASN A 32 5.11 -3.52 -13.31
CA ASN A 32 6.01 -4.13 -12.34
C ASN A 32 5.21 -4.72 -11.16
N ASN A 33 4.52 -5.82 -11.44
CA ASN A 33 3.57 -6.45 -10.52
C ASN A 33 4.21 -6.96 -9.22
N ALA A 34 5.47 -7.38 -9.26
CA ALA A 34 6.20 -7.83 -8.07
C ALA A 34 6.41 -6.66 -7.09
N ALA A 35 6.93 -5.53 -7.57
CA ALA A 35 7.12 -4.34 -6.75
C ALA A 35 5.77 -3.73 -6.30
N CYS A 36 4.77 -3.71 -7.19
CA CYS A 36 3.42 -3.24 -6.86
C CYS A 36 2.83 -4.02 -5.68
N ARG A 37 2.98 -5.34 -5.65
CA ARG A 37 2.50 -6.18 -4.55
C ARG A 37 3.18 -5.83 -3.23
N GLY A 38 4.51 -5.72 -3.23
CA GLY A 38 5.26 -5.38 -2.02
C GLY A 38 4.88 -4.01 -1.44
N GLU A 39 4.71 -2.99 -2.29
CA GLU A 39 4.28 -1.67 -1.82
C GLU A 39 2.80 -1.62 -1.43
N ARG A 40 1.92 -2.38 -2.12
CA ARG A 40 0.53 -2.56 -1.71
C ARG A 40 0.46 -3.13 -0.30
N ASP A 41 1.20 -4.20 -0.01
CA ASP A 41 1.13 -4.87 1.29
C ASP A 41 1.60 -3.93 2.41
N ARG A 42 2.69 -3.18 2.18
CA ARG A 42 3.14 -2.13 3.09
C ARG A 42 2.10 -1.03 3.29
N ALA A 43 1.45 -0.59 2.21
CA ALA A 43 0.38 0.39 2.27
C ALA A 43 -0.82 -0.13 3.07
N LEU A 44 -1.20 -1.40 2.91
CA LEU A 44 -2.28 -2.05 3.66
C LEU A 44 -1.95 -2.17 5.14
N THR A 45 -0.73 -2.56 5.49
CA THR A 45 -0.27 -2.63 6.89
C THR A 45 -0.46 -1.27 7.58
N LEU A 46 0.05 -0.19 6.98
CA LEU A 46 -0.09 1.16 7.53
C LEU A 46 -1.54 1.68 7.48
N TYR A 47 -2.30 1.35 6.44
CA TYR A 47 -3.71 1.73 6.34
C TYR A 47 -4.55 1.08 7.44
N ASN A 48 -4.25 -0.16 7.82
CA ASN A 48 -4.99 -0.88 8.85
C ASN A 48 -4.77 -0.31 10.25
N THR A 49 -3.65 0.37 10.50
CA THR A 49 -3.40 1.06 11.78
C THR A 49 -4.11 2.41 11.90
N LEU A 50 -4.67 2.94 10.80
CA LEU A 50 -5.40 4.21 10.82
C LEU A 50 -6.79 4.09 11.43
N THR A 51 -7.21 5.10 12.19
CA THR A 51 -8.60 5.25 12.63
C THR A 51 -9.52 5.59 11.45
N LYS A 52 -10.85 5.53 11.67
CA LYS A 52 -11.83 5.85 10.63
C LYS A 52 -11.69 7.30 10.15
N GLU A 53 -11.51 8.23 11.07
CA GLU A 53 -11.37 9.66 10.83
C GLU A 53 -10.10 9.95 10.02
N GLN A 54 -9.01 9.22 10.31
CA GLN A 54 -7.76 9.33 9.56
C GLN A 54 -7.89 8.75 8.15
N LYS A 55 -8.62 7.63 7.99
CA LYS A 55 -8.92 7.04 6.69
C LYS A 55 -9.78 7.96 5.83
N ASP A 56 -10.62 8.80 6.42
CA ASP A 56 -11.43 9.78 5.68
C ASP A 56 -10.62 10.95 5.11
N LYS A 57 -9.44 11.22 5.68
CA LYS A 57 -8.48 12.19 5.12
C LYS A 57 -7.71 11.67 3.91
N ILE A 58 -7.73 10.36 3.64
CA ILE A 58 -7.10 9.79 2.44
C ILE A 58 -7.97 10.08 1.22
N PRO A 59 -7.42 10.60 0.11
CA PRO A 59 -8.18 10.80 -1.13
C PRO A 59 -8.94 9.54 -1.55
N GLN A 60 -10.24 9.67 -1.80
CA GLN A 60 -11.13 8.55 -2.08
C GLN A 60 -10.61 7.63 -3.19
N GLN A 61 -10.05 8.21 -4.25
CA GLN A 61 -9.44 7.48 -5.38
C GLN A 61 -8.36 6.49 -4.93
N LEU A 62 -7.53 6.87 -3.96
CA LEU A 62 -6.47 6.02 -3.41
C LEU A 62 -7.04 4.91 -2.53
N ARG A 63 -8.08 5.20 -1.74
CA ARG A 63 -8.77 4.19 -0.91
C ARG A 63 -9.44 3.14 -1.78
N ILE A 64 -10.17 3.57 -2.81
CA ILE A 64 -10.86 2.67 -3.72
C ILE A 64 -9.85 1.79 -4.45
N TRP A 65 -8.76 2.38 -4.93
CA TRP A 65 -7.71 1.61 -5.57
C TRP A 65 -7.10 0.58 -4.60
N LEU A 66 -6.74 0.99 -3.39
CA LEU A 66 -6.11 0.09 -2.41
C LEU A 66 -7.04 -1.06 -2.02
N ARG A 67 -8.30 -0.79 -1.72
CA ARG A 67 -9.22 -1.82 -1.18
C ARG A 67 -9.89 -2.70 -2.23
N TYR A 68 -10.18 -2.16 -3.41
CA TYR A 68 -10.95 -2.89 -4.42
C TYR A 68 -10.10 -3.24 -5.63
N ARG A 69 -9.44 -2.24 -6.22
CA ARG A 69 -8.69 -2.44 -7.45
C ARG A 69 -7.48 -3.33 -7.22
N SER A 70 -6.68 -3.05 -6.19
CA SER A 70 -5.50 -3.86 -5.86
C SER A 70 -5.87 -5.27 -5.41
N GLU A 71 -6.97 -5.43 -4.67
CA GLU A 71 -7.47 -6.73 -4.22
C GLU A 71 -7.82 -7.64 -5.40
N LYS A 72 -8.51 -7.12 -6.43
CA LYS A 72 -8.88 -7.90 -7.62
C LYS A 72 -7.67 -8.58 -8.31
N TYR A 73 -6.49 -7.97 -8.25
CA TYR A 73 -5.28 -8.45 -8.97
C TYR A 73 -4.23 -9.07 -8.05
N PHE A 74 -4.19 -8.70 -6.78
CA PHE A 74 -3.17 -9.11 -5.81
C PHE A 74 -3.72 -9.78 -4.56
N GLY A 75 -5.04 -9.95 -4.45
CA GLY A 75 -5.70 -10.61 -3.33
C GLY A 75 -5.33 -12.08 -3.18
N ALA A 76 -5.66 -12.65 -2.02
CA ALA A 76 -5.28 -14.01 -1.65
C ALA A 76 -5.86 -15.10 -2.56
N HIS A 77 -6.94 -14.79 -3.29
CA HIS A 77 -7.55 -15.66 -4.30
C HIS A 77 -6.74 -15.78 -5.60
N ARG A 78 -5.68 -15.00 -5.77
CA ARG A 78 -4.79 -15.09 -6.93
C ARG A 78 -3.62 -16.02 -6.65
N THR A 79 -3.33 -16.89 -7.60
CA THR A 79 -2.15 -17.77 -7.53
C THR A 79 -0.90 -16.91 -7.31
N PRO A 80 -0.19 -17.07 -6.19
CA PRO A 80 1.05 -16.34 -5.97
C PRO A 80 2.05 -16.72 -7.06
N PRO A 81 2.88 -15.77 -7.54
CA PRO A 81 3.91 -16.08 -8.52
C PRO A 81 4.79 -17.18 -7.93
N LYS A 82 5.15 -18.19 -8.74
CA LYS A 82 6.10 -19.24 -8.33
C LYS A 82 7.31 -18.56 -7.69
N SER A 83 7.49 -18.72 -6.38
CA SER A 83 8.72 -18.26 -5.75
C SER A 83 9.84 -19.06 -6.40
N LYS A 84 10.76 -18.41 -7.11
CA LYS A 84 12.07 -19.00 -7.37
C LYS A 84 12.74 -19.10 -6.00
N ARG A 85 12.49 -20.21 -5.28
CA ARG A 85 13.36 -20.63 -4.18
C ARG A 85 14.75 -20.75 -4.81
N LYS A 86 15.69 -19.97 -4.29
CA LYS A 86 17.11 -20.11 -4.59
C LYS A 86 17.67 -21.15 -3.64
#